data_AF-A0A369QKT3-F1
#
_entry.id   AF-A0A369QKT3-F1
#
_cell.length_a   1.000
_cell.length_b   1.000
_cell.length_c   1.000
_cell.angle_alpha   90.00
_cell.angle_beta   90.00
_cell.angle_gamma   90.00
#
_symmetry.space_group_name_H-M   'P 1'
#
loop_
_entity.id
_entity.type
_entity.pdbx_description
1 polymer ?
#
loop_
_entity_poly.entity_id
_entity_poly.type
_entity_poly.pdbx_seq_one_letter_code
_entity_poly.pdbx_strand_id
1 'polypeptide(L)'
;MCPSHRCAPGSQLLGVRQNNGTVAILPQPLPIDNDFIEKVEQHPITPERRFRFTNKCVENGCQQWNGKSCRVAERAVQYLESIPLNEKLPACSIRSNCRWFLQTGAEACKVCTYVLTEIIEEEFYNNLG
;
A
#
# COMPACT_ATOMS: atom_id res chain seq x y z
N MET A 1 10.00 6.33 3.01
CA MET A 1 8.78 5.62 3.44
C MET A 1 8.42 4.53 2.45
N CYS A 2 8.23 3.29 2.93
CA CYS A 2 7.59 2.22 2.18
C CYS A 2 6.06 2.43 2.26
N PRO A 3 5.32 2.53 1.15
CA PRO A 3 3.87 2.70 1.18
C PRO A 3 3.10 1.38 1.35
N SER A 4 3.81 0.26 1.50
CA SER A 4 3.26 -1.10 1.54
C SER A 4 3.87 -1.87 2.71
N HIS A 5 4.03 -1.20 3.86
CA HIS A 5 4.55 -1.85 5.05
C HIS A 5 3.46 -2.71 5.72
N ARG A 6 3.88 -3.54 6.67
CA ARG A 6 2.97 -4.38 7.47
C ARG A 6 2.48 -3.63 8.70
N CYS A 7 1.39 -4.10 9.29
CA CYS A 7 0.94 -3.67 10.61
C CYS A 7 1.98 -4.12 11.64
N ALA A 8 2.71 -3.16 12.21
CA ALA A 8 3.76 -3.40 13.20
C ALA A 8 4.01 -2.12 14.01
N PRO A 9 4.59 -2.22 15.22
CA PRO A 9 4.91 -1.05 16.03
C PRO A 9 5.75 -0.01 15.26
N GLY A 10 5.38 1.27 15.40
CA GLY A 10 6.02 2.39 14.68
C GLY A 10 5.57 2.56 13.23
N SER A 11 4.67 1.71 12.74
CA SER A 11 4.01 1.94 11.45
C SER A 11 2.93 3.01 11.58
N GLN A 12 2.47 3.51 10.44
CA GLN A 12 1.37 4.44 10.36
C GLN A 12 0.33 3.91 9.38
N LEU A 13 -0.95 4.10 9.69
CA LEU A 13 -2.06 3.85 8.80
C LEU A 13 -2.03 4.88 7.68
N LEU A 14 -1.72 4.45 6.46
CA LEU A 14 -1.64 5.28 5.26
C LEU A 14 -2.97 5.38 4.53
N GLY A 15 -3.78 4.32 4.54
CA GLY A 15 -5.03 4.29 3.80
C GLY A 15 -5.97 3.17 4.20
N VAL A 16 -7.22 3.29 3.78
CA VAL A 16 -8.31 2.38 4.11
C VAL A 16 -8.90 1.81 2.83
N ARG A 17 -8.98 0.48 2.76
CA ARG A 17 -9.61 -0.23 1.64
C ARG A 17 -11.10 0.12 1.57
N GLN A 18 -11.54 0.40 0.36
CA GLN A 18 -12.91 0.74 0.02
C GLN A 18 -13.62 -0.48 -0.59
N ASN A 19 -14.96 -0.48 -0.58
CA ASN A 19 -15.75 -1.58 -1.13
C ASN A 19 -15.62 -1.72 -2.65
N ASN A 20 -15.18 -0.67 -3.36
CA ASN A 20 -14.93 -0.68 -4.80
C ASN A 20 -13.56 -1.24 -5.21
N GLY A 21 -12.86 -1.93 -4.31
CA GLY A 21 -11.54 -2.51 -4.58
C GLY A 21 -10.37 -1.51 -4.56
N THR A 22 -10.60 -0.25 -4.24
CA THR A 22 -9.53 0.77 -4.11
C THR A 22 -9.13 1.02 -2.65
N VAL A 23 -8.08 1.81 -2.45
CA VAL A 23 -7.62 2.29 -1.14
C VAL A 23 -7.73 3.81 -1.12
N ALA A 24 -8.51 4.33 -0.17
CA ALA A 24 -8.55 5.75 0.13
C ALA A 24 -7.30 6.12 0.94
N ILE A 25 -6.44 6.96 0.38
CA ILE A 25 -5.23 7.45 1.05
C ILE A 25 -5.60 8.57 2.01
N LEU A 26 -5.14 8.47 3.26
CA LEU A 26 -5.34 9.51 4.27
C LEU A 26 -4.46 10.73 3.94
N PRO A 27 -4.96 11.97 4.10
CA PRO A 27 -4.14 13.17 3.95
C PRO A 27 -2.93 13.19 4.88
N GLN A 28 -3.06 12.59 6.07
CA GLN A 28 -1.98 12.38 7.04
C GLN A 28 -2.08 10.96 7.60
N PRO A 29 -0.99 10.17 7.55
CA PRO A 29 -0.96 8.85 8.18
C PRO A 29 -1.19 8.95 9.68
N LEU A 30 -2.05 8.08 10.19
CA LEU A 30 -2.31 8.00 11.64
C LEU A 30 -1.28 7.05 12.26
N PRO A 31 -0.58 7.42 13.35
CA PRO A 31 0.26 6.48 14.06
C PRO A 31 -0.60 5.30 14.56
N ILE A 32 -0.06 4.09 14.47
CA ILE A 32 -0.65 2.93 15.15
C ILE A 32 0.21 2.58 16.37
N ASP A 33 -0.46 2.38 17.50
CA ASP A 33 0.14 2.00 18.77
C ASP A 33 -0.13 0.51 19.08
N ASN A 34 0.32 0.05 20.24
CA ASN A 34 0.10 -1.33 20.67
C ASN A 34 -1.39 -1.64 20.83
N ASP A 35 -2.19 -0.70 21.34
CA ASP A 35 -3.63 -0.86 21.48
C ASP A 35 -4.32 -1.13 20.13
N PHE A 36 -3.91 -0.44 19.07
CA PHE A 36 -4.39 -0.72 17.73
C PHE A 36 -4.02 -2.14 17.29
N ILE A 37 -2.75 -2.53 17.50
CA ILE A 37 -2.22 -3.83 17.09
C ILE A 37 -2.97 -4.95 17.81
N GLU A 38 -3.11 -4.88 19.13
CA GLU A 38 -3.84 -5.86 19.94
C GLU A 38 -5.29 -6.02 19.46
N LYS A 39 -5.97 -4.91 19.11
CA LYS A 39 -7.35 -4.95 18.61
C LYS A 39 -7.45 -5.62 17.25
N VAL A 40 -6.52 -5.36 16.32
CA VAL A 40 -6.57 -5.98 14.99
C VAL A 40 -6.12 -7.43 15.00
N GLU A 41 -5.26 -7.83 15.94
CA GLU A 41 -4.86 -9.23 16.16
C GLU A 41 -6.00 -10.09 16.68
N GLN A 42 -6.97 -9.51 17.39
CA GLN A 42 -8.19 -10.20 17.84
C GLN A 42 -9.20 -10.42 16.70
N HIS A 43 -9.01 -9.81 15.53
CA HIS A 43 -9.90 -9.99 14.39
C HIS A 43 -9.52 -11.21 13.54
N PRO A 44 -10.49 -11.93 12.95
CA PRO A 44 -10.23 -13.09 12.10
C PRO A 44 -9.60 -12.74 10.75
N ILE A 45 -9.54 -11.44 10.40
CA ILE A 45 -8.96 -10.94 9.17
C ILE A 45 -7.71 -10.14 9.48
N THR A 46 -6.68 -10.34 8.67
CA THR A 46 -5.43 -9.57 8.78
C THR A 46 -5.70 -8.09 8.54
N PRO A 47 -5.00 -7.18 9.25
CA PRO A 47 -5.18 -5.76 9.08
C PRO A 47 -4.88 -5.30 7.64
N GLU A 48 -3.97 -5.96 6.93
CA GLU A 48 -3.63 -5.67 5.53
C GLU A 48 -4.76 -5.91 4.52
N ARG A 49 -5.82 -6.63 4.91
CA ARG A 49 -7.04 -6.74 4.09
C ARG A 49 -7.93 -5.49 4.17
N ARG A 50 -7.77 -4.69 5.23
CA ARG A 50 -8.58 -3.48 5.49
C ARG A 50 -7.79 -2.19 5.32
N PHE A 51 -6.49 -2.26 5.57
CA PHE A 51 -5.65 -1.11 5.78
C PHE A 51 -4.36 -1.20 4.98
N ARG A 52 -3.86 -0.04 4.60
CA ARG A 52 -2.54 0.14 4.01
C ARG A 52 -1.67 0.85 5.02
N PHE A 53 -0.47 0.33 5.26
CA PHE A 53 0.46 0.90 6.24
C PHE A 53 1.71 1.46 5.57
N THR A 54 2.33 2.41 6.26
CA THR A 54 3.63 2.98 5.88
C THR A 54 4.59 3.02 7.06
N ASN A 55 5.89 2.87 6.76
CA ASN A 55 7.00 3.06 7.69
C ASN A 55 8.29 3.30 6.88
N LYS A 56 9.45 3.42 7.53
CA LYS A 56 10.76 3.52 6.90
C LYS A 56 10.97 2.36 5.90
N CYS A 57 11.46 2.68 4.71
CA CYS A 57 11.88 1.65 3.76
C CYS A 57 13.28 1.19 4.16
N VAL A 58 13.45 -0.12 4.36
CA VAL A 58 14.73 -0.72 4.78
C VAL A 58 15.59 -1.21 3.62
N GLU A 59 15.14 -1.01 2.38
CA GLU A 59 15.87 -1.34 1.14
C GLU A 59 16.43 -2.75 1.16
N ASN A 60 17.76 -2.93 1.26
CA ASN A 60 18.42 -4.24 1.32
C ASN A 60 17.93 -5.15 2.46
N GLY A 61 17.31 -4.59 3.51
CA GLY A 61 16.66 -5.39 4.56
C GLY A 61 15.27 -5.92 4.19
N CYS A 62 14.75 -5.63 3.00
CA CYS A 62 13.42 -6.03 2.55
C CYS A 62 13.52 -7.12 1.47
N GLN A 63 12.75 -8.20 1.61
CA GLN A 63 12.68 -9.29 0.62
C GLN A 63 12.20 -8.85 -0.78
N GLN A 64 11.55 -7.68 -0.86
CA GLN A 64 11.09 -7.11 -2.13
C GLN A 64 12.16 -6.30 -2.86
N TRP A 65 13.31 -6.06 -2.23
CA TRP A 65 14.42 -5.35 -2.82
C TRP A 65 15.29 -6.27 -3.67
N ASN A 66 15.63 -5.86 -4.89
CA ASN A 66 16.46 -6.65 -5.82
C ASN A 66 17.95 -6.27 -5.79
N GLY A 67 18.38 -5.49 -4.80
CA GLY A 67 19.73 -4.92 -4.70
C GLY A 67 19.83 -3.47 -5.21
N LYS A 68 18.87 -3.01 -6.03
CA LYS A 68 18.85 -1.63 -6.57
C LYS A 68 17.52 -0.90 -6.33
N SER A 69 16.42 -1.64 -6.30
CA SER A 69 15.07 -1.10 -6.34
C SER A 69 14.05 -2.04 -5.70
N CYS A 70 12.89 -1.48 -5.36
CA CYS A 70 11.74 -2.21 -4.88
C CYS A 70 11.00 -2.85 -6.07
N ARG A 71 10.99 -4.18 -6.15
CA ARG A 71 10.30 -4.94 -7.21
C ARG A 71 8.80 -4.75 -7.21
N VAL A 72 8.19 -4.48 -6.05
CA VAL A 72 6.74 -4.26 -5.96
C VAL A 72 6.36 -2.94 -6.64
N ALA A 73 7.17 -1.90 -6.49
CA ALA A 73 6.93 -0.63 -7.18
C ALA A 73 7.00 -0.81 -8.71
N GLU A 74 7.99 -1.55 -9.20
CA GLU A 74 8.16 -1.85 -10.62
C GLU A 74 6.96 -2.62 -11.16
N ARG A 75 6.59 -3.72 -10.50
CA ARG A 75 5.45 -4.54 -10.87
C ARG A 75 4.14 -3.75 -10.84
N ALA A 76 3.93 -2.94 -9.82
CA ALA A 76 2.72 -2.13 -9.68
C ALA A 76 2.55 -1.19 -10.88
N VAL A 77 3.63 -0.53 -11.33
CA VAL A 77 3.57 0.33 -12.52
C VAL A 77 3.37 -0.49 -13.81
N GLN A 78 4.09 -1.62 -13.96
CA GLN A 78 3.99 -2.47 -15.15
C GLN A 78 2.58 -3.06 -15.35
N TYR A 79 1.91 -3.50 -14.28
CA TYR A 79 0.58 -4.11 -14.36
C TYR A 79 -0.52 -3.15 -14.82
N LEU A 80 -0.27 -1.84 -14.83
CA LEU A 80 -1.27 -0.81 -15.09
C LEU A 80 -1.08 -0.02 -16.37
N GLU A 81 -0.08 -0.37 -17.18
CA GLU A 81 0.04 0.17 -18.55
C GLU A 81 -1.19 -0.18 -19.42
N SER A 82 -2.07 -1.07 -18.97
CA SER A 82 -3.28 -1.54 -19.64
C SER A 82 -4.61 -0.99 -19.11
N ILE A 83 -4.63 -0.16 -18.05
CA ILE A 83 -5.87 0.35 -17.44
C ILE A 83 -5.90 1.88 -17.46
N PRO A 84 -7.01 2.53 -17.89
CA PRO A 84 -7.15 3.97 -17.81
C PRO A 84 -7.21 4.41 -16.33
N LEU A 85 -6.09 4.93 -15.83
CA LEU A 85 -5.98 5.50 -14.50
C LEU A 85 -6.41 6.96 -14.49
N ASN A 86 -6.91 7.43 -13.34
CA ASN A 86 -7.16 8.85 -13.12
C ASN A 86 -5.84 9.64 -13.24
N GLU A 87 -5.83 10.69 -14.06
CA GLU A 87 -4.65 11.56 -14.20
C GLU A 87 -4.33 12.32 -12.91
N LYS A 88 -5.35 12.59 -12.08
CA LYS A 88 -5.18 13.30 -10.82
C LYS A 88 -4.61 12.37 -9.75
N LEU A 89 -3.42 12.71 -9.25
CA LEU A 89 -2.79 11.98 -8.15
C LEU A 89 -3.56 12.15 -6.83
N PRO A 90 -3.69 11.09 -6.00
CA PRO A 90 -4.30 11.20 -4.68
C PRO A 90 -3.49 12.13 -3.77
N ALA A 91 -4.10 12.83 -2.81
CA ALA A 91 -3.32 13.49 -1.77
C ALA A 91 -2.55 12.43 -0.96
N CYS A 92 -1.26 12.66 -0.70
CA CYS A 92 -0.41 11.69 -0.02
C CYS A 92 0.77 12.41 0.66
N SER A 93 0.77 12.52 1.98
CA SER A 93 1.79 13.29 2.71
C SER A 93 3.17 12.62 2.71
N ILE A 94 3.25 11.32 2.44
CA ILE A 94 4.55 10.64 2.30
C ILE A 94 5.15 10.78 0.91
N ARG A 95 4.51 11.44 -0.07
CA ARG A 95 4.97 11.43 -1.47
C ARG A 95 6.44 11.84 -1.61
N SER A 96 6.85 12.92 -0.94
CA SER A 96 8.21 13.48 -1.04
C SER A 96 9.31 12.53 -0.54
N ASN A 97 8.97 11.55 0.30
CA ASN A 97 9.91 10.56 0.82
C ASN A 97 9.48 9.11 0.53
N CYS A 98 8.47 8.89 -0.30
CA CYS A 98 7.92 7.58 -0.63
C CYS A 98 8.86 6.83 -1.57
N ARG A 99 9.29 5.61 -1.21
CA ARG A 99 10.21 4.80 -2.01
C ARG A 99 9.65 4.52 -3.41
N TRP A 100 8.35 4.25 -3.53
CA TRP A 100 7.74 3.99 -4.83
C TRP A 100 7.75 5.22 -5.73
N PHE A 101 7.40 6.40 -5.18
CA PHE A 101 7.45 7.66 -5.92
C PHE A 101 8.89 8.05 -6.29
N LEU A 102 9.84 7.94 -5.36
CA LEU A 102 11.25 8.23 -5.63
C LEU A 102 11.85 7.31 -6.69
N GLN A 103 11.30 6.11 -6.89
CA GLN A 103 11.80 5.13 -7.85
C GLN A 103 11.13 5.22 -9.22
N THR A 104 9.82 5.44 -9.26
CA THR A 104 9.01 5.32 -10.49
C THR A 104 8.11 6.54 -10.74
N GLY A 105 8.27 7.60 -9.95
CA GLY A 105 7.60 8.87 -10.15
C GLY A 105 6.09 8.83 -9.93
N ALA A 106 5.39 9.69 -10.67
CA ALA A 106 3.95 9.85 -10.58
C ALA A 106 3.16 8.57 -10.92
N GLU A 107 3.70 7.71 -11.79
CA GLU A 107 3.06 6.44 -12.15
C GLU A 107 2.83 5.55 -10.93
N ALA A 108 3.81 5.46 -10.02
CA ALA A 108 3.64 4.78 -8.73
C ALA A 108 2.47 5.35 -7.91
N CYS A 109 2.25 6.67 -7.95
CA CYS A 109 1.16 7.30 -7.22
C CYS A 109 -0.21 6.98 -7.84
N LYS A 110 -0.30 6.87 -9.17
CA LYS A 110 -1.54 6.49 -9.86
C LYS A 110 -1.97 5.06 -9.49
N VAL A 111 -1.02 4.12 -9.47
CA VAL A 111 -1.28 2.73 -9.07
C VAL A 111 -1.51 2.55 -7.56
N CYS A 112 -0.88 3.36 -6.71
CA CYS A 112 -0.82 3.08 -5.26
C CYS A 112 -2.20 2.80 -4.63
N THR A 113 -3.25 3.47 -5.11
CA THR A 113 -4.64 3.30 -4.63
C THR A 113 -5.32 2.01 -5.08
N TYR A 114 -4.75 1.28 -6.04
CA TYR A 114 -5.26 0.01 -6.55
C TYR A 114 -4.48 -1.20 -6.00
N VAL A 115 -3.36 -0.97 -5.29
CA VAL A 115 -2.60 -2.07 -4.70
C VAL A 115 -3.23 -2.51 -3.39
N LEU A 116 -3.76 -3.73 -3.41
CA LEU A 116 -4.22 -4.44 -2.23
C LEU A 116 -3.09 -5.33 -1.70
N THR A 117 -2.77 -5.18 -0.41
CA THR A 117 -1.66 -5.90 0.22
C THR A 117 -2.00 -7.37 0.46
N GLU A 118 -3.27 -7.66 0.75
CA GLU A 118 -3.82 -9.01 0.83
C GLU A 118 -5.24 -9.04 0.25
N ILE A 119 -5.54 -10.10 -0.50
CA ILE A 119 -6.85 -10.40 -1.09
C ILE A 119 -7.27 -11.82 -0.69
N ILE A 120 -8.58 -12.10 -0.64
CA ILE A 120 -9.10 -13.46 -0.44
C ILE A 120 -9.52 -14.11 -1.76
N GLU A 121 -9.58 -15.44 -1.79
CA GLU A 121 -10.03 -16.20 -2.96
C GLU A 121 -11.41 -15.74 -3.47
N GLU A 122 -12.39 -15.52 -2.59
CA GLU A 122 -13.71 -15.00 -3.00
C GLU A 122 -13.63 -13.64 -3.72
N GLU A 123 -12.73 -12.76 -3.31
CA GLU A 123 -12.50 -11.48 -3.99
C GLU A 123 -11.80 -11.68 -5.33
N PHE A 124 -10.97 -12.71 -5.46
CA PHE A 124 -10.33 -13.06 -6.73
C PHE A 124 -11.36 -13.55 -7.76
N TYR A 125 -12.29 -14.43 -7.34
CA TYR A 125 -13.35 -14.94 -8.23
C TYR A 125 -14.39 -13.88 -8.62
N ASN A 126 -14.75 -12.98 -7.70
CA ASN A 126 -15.68 -11.89 -7.98
C ASN A 126 -15.12 -10.81 -8.94
N ASN A 127 -13.80 -10.71 -9.09
CA ASN A 127 -13.15 -9.76 -10.01
C ASN A 127 -12.83 -10.37 -11.40
N LEU A 128 -13.15 -11.66 -11.61
CA LEU A 128 -13.03 -12.36 -12.89
C LEU A 128 -14.39 -12.50 -13.62
N GLY A 129 -15.47 -12.00 -13.03
CA GLY A 129 -16.84 -12.04 -13.56
C GLY A 129 -17.24 -10.73 -14.25
#